data_AF-A0A497E4N4-F1
#
_entry.id   AF-A0A497E4N4-F1
#
_cell.length_a   1.000
_cell.length_b   1.000
_cell.length_c   1.000
_cell.angle_alpha   90.00
_cell.angle_beta   90.00
_cell.angle_gamma   90.00
#
_symmetry.space_group_name_H-M   'P 1'
#
loop_
_entity.id
_entity.type
_entity.pdbx_description
1 polymer ?
#
loop_
_entity_poly.entity_id
_entity_poly.type
_entity_poly.pdbx_seq_one_letter_code
_entity_poly.pdbx_strand_id
1 'polypeptide(L)'
;MELSVSFVVGLILGGILGSAASLLISTVFKSNKKRAIEKESKAERIFNLALQQEDQERKLKLLRKILDKYPKSEWAERSLEEVMKMRKEK
;
A
#
# COMPACT_ATOMS: atom_id res chain seq x y z
N MET A 1 43.20 -8.95 -27.23
CA MET A 1 42.85 -8.58 -25.84
C MET A 1 42.77 -9.86 -25.05
N GLU A 2 43.78 -10.18 -24.25
CA GLU A 2 43.74 -11.35 -23.36
C GLU A 2 42.92 -10.97 -22.12
N LEU A 3 41.72 -11.54 -22.01
CA LEU A 3 40.92 -11.41 -20.79
C LEU A 3 41.62 -12.20 -19.70
N SER A 4 42.13 -11.50 -18.68
CA SER A 4 42.84 -12.12 -17.57
C SER A 4 41.92 -13.09 -16.82
N VAL A 5 42.44 -14.28 -16.51
CA VAL A 5 41.71 -15.35 -15.82
C VAL A 5 41.07 -14.85 -14.51
N SER A 6 41.73 -13.91 -13.83
CA SER A 6 41.24 -13.24 -12.62
C SER A 6 39.94 -12.46 -12.84
N PHE A 7 39.71 -11.89 -14.03
CA PHE A 7 38.49 -11.17 -14.37
C PHE A 7 37.30 -12.12 -14.55
N VAL A 8 37.53 -13.27 -15.19
CA VAL A 8 36.49 -14.30 -15.39
C VAL A 8 36.11 -14.98 -14.06
N VAL A 9 37.09 -15.25 -13.20
CA VAL A 9 36.86 -15.81 -11.87
C VAL A 9 36.07 -14.85 -10.98
N GLY A 10 36.36 -13.55 -11.04
CA GLY A 10 35.59 -12.52 -10.32
C GLY A 10 34.12 -12.43 -10.77
N LEU A 11 33.85 -12.64 -12.06
CA LEU A 11 32.50 -12.60 -12.63
C LEU A 11 31.65 -13.82 -12.24
N ILE A 12 32.28 -15.00 -12.16
CA ILE A 12 31.62 -16.24 -11.73
C ILE A 12 31.31 -16.21 -10.22
N LEU A 13 32.25 -15.75 -9.39
CA LEU A 13 32.04 -15.60 -7.94
C LEU A 13 31.04 -14.49 -7.61
N GLY A 14 31.06 -13.36 -8.33
CA GLY A 14 30.09 -12.28 -8.16
C GLY A 14 28.68 -12.64 -8.62
N GLY A 15 28.55 -13.42 -9.72
CA GLY A 15 27.25 -13.82 -10.28
C GLY A 15 26.45 -14.79 -9.41
N ILE A 16 27.14 -15.67 -8.66
CA ILE A 16 26.49 -16.66 -7.79
C ILE A 16 26.02 -16.01 -6.47
N LEU A 17 26.83 -15.13 -5.86
CA LEU A 17 26.41 -14.41 -4.65
C LEU A 17 25.33 -13.34 -4.92
N GLY A 18 25.32 -12.72 -6.10
CA GLY A 18 24.32 -11.70 -6.47
C GLY A 18 22.90 -12.24 -6.72
N SER A 19 22.74 -13.55 -6.93
CA SER A 19 21.47 -14.14 -7.37
C SER A 19 20.52 -14.53 -6.24
N ALA A 20 21.01 -14.76 -5.02
CA ALA A 20 20.16 -15.16 -3.89
C ALA A 20 19.32 -14.01 -3.30
N ALA A 21 19.78 -12.75 -3.42
CA ALA A 21 19.06 -11.59 -2.91
C ALA A 21 17.82 -11.21 -3.76
N SER A 22 17.85 -11.45 -5.08
CA SER A 22 16.75 -11.09 -6.00
C SER A 22 15.46 -11.90 -5.80
N LEU A 23 15.55 -13.16 -5.35
CA LEU A 23 14.37 -14.02 -5.18
C LEU A 23 13.58 -13.72 -3.89
N LEU A 24 14.26 -13.29 -2.83
CA LEU A 24 13.60 -12.90 -1.57
C LEU A 24 12.89 -11.55 -1.68
N ILE A 25 13.46 -10.60 -2.43
CA ILE A 25 12.81 -9.31 -2.71
C ILE A 25 11.52 -9.55 -3.50
N SER A 26 11.56 -10.39 -4.53
CA SER A 26 10.40 -10.62 -5.40
C SER A 26 9.18 -11.21 -4.68
N THR A 27 9.38 -12.08 -3.69
CA THR A 27 8.28 -12.72 -2.94
C THR A 27 7.70 -11.81 -1.85
N VAL A 28 8.54 -11.06 -1.12
CA VAL A 28 8.09 -10.09 -0.12
C VAL A 28 7.30 -8.96 -0.77
N PHE A 29 7.77 -8.41 -1.90
CA PHE A 29 7.07 -7.35 -2.63
C PHE A 29 5.73 -7.83 -3.22
N LYS A 30 5.66 -9.07 -3.75
CA LYS A 30 4.42 -9.62 -4.31
C LYS A 30 3.36 -9.88 -3.25
N SER A 31 3.76 -10.32 -2.04
CA SER A 31 2.81 -10.52 -0.93
C SER A 31 2.29 -9.19 -0.37
N ASN A 32 3.16 -8.18 -0.25
CA ASN A 32 2.78 -6.86 0.23
C ASN A 32 1.81 -6.16 -0.72
N LYS A 33 2.04 -6.29 -2.04
CA LYS A 33 1.16 -5.72 -3.07
C LYS A 33 -0.26 -6.30 -3.00
N LYS A 34 -0.40 -7.63 -2.87
CA LYS A 34 -1.71 -8.27 -2.69
C LYS A 34 -2.44 -7.76 -1.44
N ARG A 35 -1.71 -7.64 -0.32
CA ARG A 35 -2.28 -7.15 0.95
C ARG A 35 -2.69 -5.68 0.87
N ALA A 36 -1.93 -4.84 0.16
CA ALA A 36 -2.28 -3.44 -0.07
C ALA A 36 -3.57 -3.32 -0.89
N ILE A 37 -3.68 -4.06 -2.00
CA ILE A 37 -4.88 -4.09 -2.86
C ILE A 37 -6.13 -4.52 -2.07
N GLU A 38 -6.01 -5.55 -1.24
CA GLU A 38 -7.14 -6.02 -0.42
C GLU A 38 -7.56 -4.98 0.65
N LYS A 39 -6.58 -4.30 1.27
CA LYS A 39 -6.84 -3.23 2.23
C LYS A 39 -7.53 -2.04 1.58
N GLU A 40 -7.06 -1.64 0.39
CA GLU A 40 -7.67 -0.58 -0.42
C GLU A 40 -9.12 -0.90 -0.76
N SER A 41 -9.40 -2.11 -1.27
CA SER A 41 -10.78 -2.53 -1.61
C SER A 41 -11.71 -2.55 -0.38
N LYS A 42 -11.19 -2.90 0.80
CA LYS A 42 -11.98 -2.87 2.04
C LYS A 42 -12.26 -1.43 2.50
N ALA A 43 -11.28 -0.53 2.39
CA ALA A 43 -11.44 0.87 2.73
C ALA A 43 -12.46 1.56 1.81
N GLU A 44 -12.38 1.30 0.50
CA GLU A 44 -13.34 1.76 -0.51
C GLU A 44 -14.78 1.37 -0.15
N ARG A 45 -15.02 0.11 0.19
CA ARG A 45 -16.36 -0.37 0.56
C ARG A 45 -16.91 0.38 1.78
N ILE A 46 -16.07 0.60 2.80
CA ILE A 46 -16.49 1.34 4.00
C ILE A 46 -16.78 2.80 3.64
N PHE A 47 -15.99 3.40 2.75
CA PHE A 47 -16.19 4.77 2.30
C PHE A 47 -17.52 4.93 1.56
N ASN A 48 -17.79 4.04 0.61
CA ASN A 48 -19.05 4.05 -0.14
C ASN A 48 -20.26 3.83 0.78
N LEU A 49 -20.14 2.94 1.78
CA LEU A 49 -21.17 2.77 2.80
C LEU A 49 -21.38 4.04 3.63
N ALA A 50 -20.31 4.79 3.93
CA ALA A 50 -20.40 6.06 4.67
C ALA A 50 -21.14 7.14 3.85
N LEU A 51 -20.89 7.22 2.55
CA LEU A 51 -21.58 8.17 1.67
C LEU A 51 -23.07 7.88 1.51
N GLN A 52 -23.48 6.61 1.68
CA GLN A 52 -24.89 6.20 1.66
C GLN A 52 -25.61 6.43 2.99
N GLN A 53 -24.92 6.79 4.08
CA GLN A 53 -25.57 7.10 5.35
C GLN A 53 -26.14 8.52 5.33
N GLU A 54 -27.44 8.63 5.56
CA GLU A 54 -28.11 9.93 5.78
C GLU A 54 -27.82 10.51 7.17
N ASP A 55 -27.61 9.63 8.16
CA ASP A 55 -27.25 9.99 9.52
C ASP A 55 -25.78 10.47 9.59
N GLN A 56 -25.59 11.74 9.93
CA GLN A 56 -24.27 12.37 9.99
C GLN A 56 -23.35 11.73 11.03
N GLU A 57 -23.87 11.25 12.16
CA GLU A 57 -23.07 10.62 13.21
C GLU A 57 -22.57 9.24 12.74
N ARG A 58 -23.45 8.46 12.09
CA ARG A 58 -23.08 7.17 11.49
C ARG A 58 -22.08 7.33 10.34
N LYS A 59 -22.27 8.35 9.50
CA LYS A 59 -21.32 8.72 8.44
C LYS A 59 -19.94 9.03 9.03
N LEU A 60 -19.87 9.92 10.03
CA LEU A 60 -18.62 10.27 10.71
C LEU A 60 -17.94 9.06 11.36
N LYS A 61 -18.71 8.15 11.96
CA LYS A 61 -18.19 6.93 12.57
C LYS A 61 -17.52 6.01 11.54
N LEU A 62 -18.10 5.89 10.35
CA LEU A 62 -17.54 5.08 9.27
C LEU A 62 -16.29 5.73 8.67
N LEU A 63 -16.30 7.05 8.46
CA LEU A 63 -15.12 7.79 7.98
C LEU A 63 -13.96 7.70 8.98
N ARG A 64 -14.23 7.85 10.28
CA ARG A 64 -13.22 7.67 11.34
C ARG A 64 -12.65 6.25 11.34
N LYS A 65 -13.47 5.23 11.13
CA LYS A 65 -13.01 3.83 11.02
C LYS A 65 -12.02 3.63 9.88
N ILE A 66 -12.15 4.39 8.78
CA ILE A 66 -11.20 4.35 7.67
C ILE A 66 -9.86 4.96 8.09
N LEU A 67 -9.88 6.13 8.73
CA LEU A 67 -8.68 6.77 9.26
C LEU A 67 -7.92 5.87 10.24
N ASP A 68 -8.65 5.20 11.15
CA ASP A 68 -8.04 4.33 12.17
C ASP A 68 -7.45 3.05 11.58
N LYS A 69 -8.15 2.39 10.64
CA LYS A 69 -7.74 1.07 10.12
C LYS A 69 -6.88 1.13 8.87
N TYR A 70 -6.98 2.20 8.09
CA TYR A 70 -6.33 2.37 6.79
C TYR A 70 -5.64 3.73 6.67
N PRO A 71 -4.81 4.15 7.65
CA PRO A 71 -4.27 5.52 7.73
C PRO A 71 -3.35 5.93 6.56
N LYS A 72 -2.87 4.97 5.77
CA LYS A 72 -1.98 5.19 4.62
C LYS A 72 -2.67 4.96 3.27
N SER A 73 -3.97 4.75 3.26
CA SER A 73 -4.74 4.56 2.03
C SER A 73 -5.25 5.90 1.52
N GLU A 74 -5.42 6.03 0.21
CA GLU A 74 -6.10 7.18 -0.41
C GLU A 74 -7.49 7.44 0.22
N TRP A 75 -8.17 6.37 0.65
CA TRP A 75 -9.46 6.47 1.32
C TRP A 75 -9.41 7.20 2.66
N ALA A 76 -8.26 7.22 3.35
CA ALA A 76 -8.10 8.01 4.57
C ALA A 76 -8.08 9.51 4.25
N GLU A 77 -7.36 9.92 3.20
CA GLU A 77 -7.33 11.31 2.74
C GLU A 77 -8.72 11.78 2.32
N ARG A 78 -9.40 11.00 1.45
CA ARG A 78 -10.80 11.27 1.05
C ARG A 78 -11.76 11.32 2.23
N SER A 79 -11.57 10.45 3.23
CA SER A 79 -12.39 10.48 4.46
C SER A 79 -12.20 11.77 5.25
N LEU A 80 -10.96 12.26 5.32
CA LEU A 80 -10.64 13.50 6.00
C LEU A 80 -11.25 14.71 5.27
N GLU A 81 -11.18 14.74 3.94
CA GLU A 81 -11.82 15.77 3.12
C GLU A 81 -13.32 15.83 3.36
N GLU A 82 -13.99 14.68 3.36
CA GLU A 82 -15.44 14.60 3.57
C GLU A 82 -15.82 15.09 4.98
N VAL A 83 -15.04 14.73 6.01
CA VAL A 83 -15.23 15.25 7.38
C VAL A 83 -15.06 16.77 7.43
N MET A 84 -14.06 17.31 6.72
CA MET A 84 -13.85 18.76 6.64
C MET A 84 -14.98 19.48 5.92
N LYS A 85 -15.52 18.90 4.86
CA LYS A 85 -16.68 19.43 4.13
C LYS A 85 -17.90 19.51 5.03
N MET A 86 -18.20 18.42 5.76
CA MET A 86 -19.30 18.39 6.73
C MET A 86 -19.16 19.43 7.84
N ARG A 87 -17.93 19.79 8.24
CA ARG A 87 -17.68 20.86 9.20
C ARG A 87 -17.98 22.24 8.63
N LYS A 88 -17.70 22.47 7.33
CA LYS A 88 -17.89 23.76 6.67
C LYS A 88 -19.34 24.06 6.28
N GLU A 89 -20.15 23.02 6.10
CA GLU A 89 -21.58 23.13 5.78
C GLU A 89 -22.47 23.33 7.02
N LYS A 90 -21.88 23.39 8.21
CA LYS A 90 -22.55 23.57 9.51
C LYS A 90 -22.35 24.98 10.04
#